data_AF-A0ABD0PGW6-F1
#
_entry.id   AF-A0ABD0PGW6-F1
#
_cell.length_a   1.000
_cell.length_b   1.000
_cell.length_c   1.000
_cell.angle_alpha   90.00
_cell.angle_beta   90.00
_cell.angle_gamma   90.00
#
_symmetry.space_group_name_H-M   'P 1'
#
loop_
_entity.id
_entity.type
_entity.pdbx_description
1 polymer ?
#
loop_
_entity_poly.entity_id
_entity_poly.type
_entity_poly.pdbx_seq_one_letter_code
_entity_poly.pdbx_strand_id
1 'polypeptide(L)' 'EGKMAAGPGAASSGHSGGRGSSAALESSLDRRFQGVTNTMESIQGLSSWCIENKKHHSLIVRCWM' A
#
# COMPACT_ATOMS: atom_id res chain seq x y z
N GLU A 1 16.31 4.30 -52.07
CA GLU A 1 15.31 3.21 -52.01
C GLU A 1 15.22 2.71 -50.58
N GLY A 2 14.01 2.51 -50.07
CA GLY A 2 13.74 2.36 -48.64
C GLY A 2 14.00 0.96 -48.07
N LYS A 3 13.92 0.86 -46.73
CA LYS A 3 12.98 -0.02 -46.01
C LYS A 3 13.09 0.21 -44.50
N MET A 4 11.93 0.38 -43.89
CA MET A 4 11.70 0.45 -42.44
C MET A 4 11.98 -0.90 -41.76
N ALA A 5 12.39 -0.87 -40.49
CA ALA A 5 12.01 -1.88 -39.51
C ALA A 5 11.91 -1.24 -38.12
N ALA A 6 10.68 -1.23 -37.60
CA ALA A 6 10.32 -0.80 -36.27
C ALA A 6 10.84 -1.79 -35.20
N GLY A 7 11.15 -1.26 -34.02
CA GLY A 7 11.35 -2.04 -32.81
C GLY A 7 11.53 -1.13 -31.60
N PRO A 8 10.44 -0.69 -30.94
CA PRO A 8 10.53 -0.07 -29.62
C PRO A 8 10.59 -1.18 -28.57
N GLY A 9 11.54 -1.13 -27.63
CA GLY A 9 11.46 -2.05 -26.49
C GLY A 9 12.76 -2.27 -25.76
N ALA A 10 13.11 -1.32 -24.88
CA ALA A 10 13.64 -1.63 -23.55
C ALA A 10 13.79 -0.32 -22.75
N ALA A 11 12.68 0.42 -22.58
CA ALA A 11 12.56 1.18 -21.36
C ALA A 11 12.48 0.14 -20.25
N SER A 12 13.51 0.05 -19.42
CA SER A 12 13.50 -0.71 -18.18
C SER A 12 12.48 -0.09 -17.21
N SER A 13 11.20 -0.33 -17.49
CA SER A 13 10.08 -0.12 -16.57
C SER A 13 10.07 -1.27 -15.57
N GLY A 14 11.09 -1.31 -14.72
CA GLY A 14 11.11 -2.14 -13.54
C GLY A 14 10.41 -1.43 -12.40
N HIS A 15 9.20 -1.87 -12.07
CA HIS A 15 8.48 -1.59 -10.81
C HIS A 15 7.77 -0.21 -10.66
N SER A 16 6.73 0.03 -11.46
CA SER A 16 5.80 1.16 -11.25
C SER A 16 4.33 0.75 -11.03
N GLY A 17 4.06 -0.53 -10.72
CA GLY A 17 2.70 -1.02 -10.43
C GLY A 17 2.30 -1.08 -8.95
N GLY A 18 3.25 -1.02 -8.01
CA GLY A 18 2.98 -1.28 -6.57
C GLY A 18 3.10 -0.06 -5.63
N ARG A 19 3.85 0.98 -6.03
CA ARG A 19 4.20 2.11 -5.16
C ARG A 19 3.02 3.03 -4.83
N GLY A 20 2.08 3.19 -5.77
CA GLY A 20 0.88 4.01 -5.54
C GLY A 20 -0.11 3.35 -4.57
N SER A 21 -0.26 2.03 -4.66
CA SER A 21 -1.17 1.27 -3.79
C SER A 21 -0.61 1.12 -2.37
N SER A 22 0.72 0.96 -2.23
CA SER A 22 1.37 0.95 -0.92
C SER A 22 1.30 2.31 -0.22
N ALA A 23 1.63 3.41 -0.92
CA ALA A 23 1.60 4.74 -0.34
C ALA A 23 0.19 5.18 0.10
N ALA A 24 -0.84 4.82 -0.67
CA ALA A 24 -2.23 5.07 -0.28
C ALA A 24 -2.63 4.27 0.97
N LEU A 25 -2.15 3.03 1.08
CA LEU A 25 -2.39 2.19 2.25
C LEU A 25 -1.65 2.71 3.49
N GLU A 26 -0.40 3.13 3.34
CA GLU A 26 0.40 3.78 4.40
C GLU A 26 -0.29 5.06 4.92
N SER A 27 -0.76 5.92 4.01
CA SER A 27 -1.52 7.13 4.38
C SER A 27 -2.82 6.80 5.13
N SER A 28 -3.46 5.68 4.78
CA SER A 28 -4.69 5.22 5.45
C SER A 28 -4.39 4.65 6.84
N LEU A 29 -3.26 3.97 7.01
CA LEU A 29 -2.77 3.47 8.29
C LEU A 29 -2.46 4.61 9.25
N ASP A 30 -1.72 5.62 8.77
CA ASP A 30 -1.35 6.80 9.57
C ASP A 30 -2.59 7.49 10.17
N ARG A 31 -3.60 7.76 9.33
CA ARG A 31 -4.88 8.35 9.80
C ARG A 31 -5.62 7.46 10.80
N ARG A 32 -5.61 6.14 10.58
CA ARG A 32 -6.28 5.18 11.48
C ARG A 32 -5.59 5.11 12.83
N PHE A 33 -4.26 5.11 12.85
CA PHE A 33 -3.48 5.06 14.08
C PHE A 33 -3.56 6.37 14.86
N GLN A 34 -3.54 7.52 14.19
CA GLN A 34 -3.79 8.81 14.84
C GLN A 34 -5.20 8.94 15.40
N GLY A 35 -6.19 8.30 14.77
CA GLY A 35 -7.59 8.34 15.18
C GLY A 35 -7.98 7.31 16.25
N VAL A 36 -7.06 6.45 16.70
CA VAL A 36 -7.39 5.42 17.70
C VAL A 36 -7.57 6.05 19.09
N THR A 37 -8.65 5.70 19.77
CA THR A 37 -8.94 6.13 21.15
C THR A 37 -8.97 4.95 22.11
N ASN A 38 -9.10 5.23 23.41
CA ASN A 38 -9.17 4.21 24.46
C ASN A 38 -10.56 3.58 24.64
N THR A 39 -11.51 3.83 23.73
CA THR A 39 -12.82 3.17 23.78
C THR A 39 -12.74 1.77 23.19
N MET A 40 -13.60 0.87 23.66
CA MET A 40 -13.64 -0.51 23.18
C MET A 40 -13.95 -0.55 21.69
N GLU A 41 -14.87 0.29 21.22
CA GLU A 41 -15.31 0.37 19.83
C GLU A 41 -14.16 0.79 18.91
N SER A 42 -13.35 1.76 19.35
CA SER A 42 -12.17 2.20 18.58
C SER A 42 -11.13 1.09 18.48
N ILE A 43 -10.81 0.43 19.60
CA ILE A 43 -9.81 -0.63 19.65
C ILE A 43 -10.27 -1.85 18.84
N GLN A 44 -11.53 -2.25 18.99
CA GLN A 44 -12.11 -3.37 18.24
C GLN A 44 -12.21 -3.06 16.75
N GLY A 45 -12.64 -1.85 16.38
CA GLY A 45 -12.70 -1.43 14.98
C GLY A 45 -11.33 -1.51 14.30
N LEU A 46 -10.27 -1.06 15.00
CA LEU A 46 -8.91 -1.19 14.49
C LEU A 46 -8.45 -2.66 14.41
N SER A 47 -8.70 -3.44 15.45
CA SER A 47 -8.34 -4.86 15.52
C SER A 47 -8.98 -5.68 14.38
N SER A 48 -10.29 -5.55 14.19
CA SER A 48 -11.03 -6.22 13.12
C SER A 48 -10.47 -5.86 11.74
N TRP A 49 -10.18 -4.58 11.52
CA TRP A 49 -9.60 -4.13 10.26
C TRP A 49 -8.20 -4.71 10.02
N CYS A 50 -7.36 -4.79 11.04
CA CYS A 50 -6.04 -5.43 10.95
C CYS A 50 -6.15 -6.91 10.55
N ILE A 51 -7.12 -7.63 11.11
CA ILE A 51 -7.38 -9.05 10.79
C ILE A 51 -7.83 -9.21 9.33
N GLU A 52 -8.74 -8.36 8.85
CA GLU A 52 -9.20 -8.34 7.45
C GLU A 52 -8.05 -8.03 6.47
N ASN A 53 -7.12 -7.17 6.87
CA ASN A 53 -5.98 -6.73 6.05
C ASN A 53 -4.69 -7.50 6.35
N LYS A 54 -4.78 -8.70 6.94
CA LYS A 54 -3.61 -9.52 7.37
C LYS A 54 -2.56 -9.76 6.29
N LYS A 55 -2.92 -9.72 4.99
CA LYS A 55 -1.95 -9.78 3.88
C LYS A 55 -0.89 -8.66 3.92
N HIS A 56 -1.19 -7.56 4.60
CA HIS A 56 -0.32 -6.40 4.78
C HIS A 56 0.27 -6.33 6.21
N HIS A 57 0.26 -7.43 6.98
CA HIS A 57 0.66 -7.44 8.39
C HIS A 57 2.03 -6.79 8.65
N SER A 58 3.04 -7.06 7.81
CA SER A 58 4.38 -6.48 7.96
C SER A 58 4.39 -4.95 7.83
N LEU A 59 3.49 -4.39 7.01
CA LEU A 59 3.36 -2.94 6.85
C LEU A 59 2.56 -2.33 7.99
N ILE A 60 1.46 -2.97 8.40
CA ILE A 60 0.63 -2.57 9.54
C ILE A 60 1.50 -2.44 10.80
N VAL A 61 2.31 -3.46 11.11
CA VAL A 61 3.21 -3.46 12.28
C VAL A 61 4.29 -2.38 12.15
N ARG A 62 4.85 -2.18 10.95
CA ARG A 62 5.87 -1.15 10.73
C ARG A 62 5.35 0.26 10.92
N CYS A 63 4.15 0.57 10.43
CA CYS A 63 3.53 1.88 10.57
C CYS A 63 2.99 2.15 11.98
N TRP A 64 2.82 1.10 12.81
CA TRP A 64 2.34 1.22 14.18
C TRP A 64 3.45 1.65 15.16
N MET A 65 4.67 1.19 14.90
CA MET A 65 5.88 1.54 15.67
C MET A 65 6.27 3.00 15.49
#